data_AF-A0A423N5I7-F1
#
_entry.id   AF-A0A423N5I7-F1
#
_cell.length_a   1.000
_cell.length_b   1.000
_cell.length_c   1.000
_cell.angle_alpha   90.00
_cell.angle_beta   90.00
_cell.angle_gamma   90.00
#
_symmetry.space_group_name_H-M   'P 1'
#
loop_
_entity.id
_entity.type
_entity.pdbx_description
1 polymer ?
#
loop_
_entity_poly.entity_id
_entity_poly.type
_entity_poly.pdbx_seq_one_letter_code
_entity_poly.pdbx_strand_id
1 'polypeptide(L)'
;MSQLPPAIFLMGPTAAGKTDLAIELTKVLPCELISVDSALVYRGMDIGTAKPSKELLAEFPHRLIDILDPAEAYSAADFRRDALQAMAEITARGKIPLLVGGTMLYYKALVDGLADMPAADPEVRAQIEEEAARLGWQALHDQLASIDPVSAARIHPNDPQRLSRALEVYRVSGQSMTALRQQQSAQSTEAAASGRQQLPYTVANLAIAPANRQVLHERIKQRFTNMLEQGFIDEVVALRKRSDLHSGLPSIRAVGYRQVWDYLDGKLSLAEMQERGIIATRQLAKRQFTWLRSWEELHWLDSLDCDNLPRALKYLGTISILS
;
A
#
# COMPACT_ATOMS: atom_id res chain seq x y z
N MET A 1 -22.36 10.88 -23.77
CA MET A 1 -21.57 10.94 -22.52
C MET A 1 -20.11 10.93 -22.94
N SER A 2 -19.30 11.90 -22.51
CA SER A 2 -17.86 11.90 -22.81
C SER A 2 -17.22 10.66 -22.18
N GLN A 3 -16.50 9.87 -22.98
CA GLN A 3 -15.80 8.68 -22.50
C GLN A 3 -14.72 9.09 -21.50
N LEU A 4 -14.72 8.47 -20.31
CA LEU A 4 -13.69 8.73 -19.30
C LEU A 4 -12.34 8.17 -19.76
N PRO A 5 -11.22 8.84 -19.44
CA PRO A 5 -9.89 8.35 -19.80
C PRO A 5 -9.64 6.96 -19.19
N PRO A 6 -8.89 6.09 -19.90
CA PRO A 6 -8.55 4.76 -19.39
C PRO A 6 -7.49 4.82 -18.29
N ALA A 7 -7.55 3.88 -17.35
CA ALA A 7 -6.46 3.55 -16.43
C ALA A 7 -6.42 2.04 -16.16
N ILE A 8 -5.25 1.53 -15.81
CA ILE A 8 -5.03 0.09 -15.54
C ILE A 8 -4.50 -0.07 -14.12
N PHE A 9 -5.16 -0.91 -13.33
CA PHE A 9 -4.63 -1.36 -12.05
C PHE A 9 -4.04 -2.75 -12.20
N LEU A 10 -2.76 -2.90 -11.91
CA LEU A 10 -2.09 -4.19 -11.82
C LEU A 10 -1.73 -4.50 -10.37
N MET A 11 -2.66 -5.19 -9.71
CA MET A 11 -2.58 -5.57 -8.31
C MET A 11 -2.03 -7.00 -8.15
N GLY A 12 -1.66 -7.36 -6.93
CA GLY A 12 -1.18 -8.71 -6.62
C GLY A 12 -0.29 -8.75 -5.39
N PRO A 13 -0.15 -9.93 -4.75
CA PRO A 13 0.69 -10.06 -3.58
C PRO A 13 2.17 -9.85 -3.92
N THR A 14 2.99 -9.65 -2.89
CA THR A 14 4.45 -9.66 -3.03
C THR A 14 4.93 -10.97 -3.69
N ALA A 15 5.99 -10.92 -4.50
CA ALA A 15 6.54 -12.05 -5.27
C ALA A 15 5.61 -12.69 -6.34
N ALA A 16 4.60 -11.96 -6.81
CA ALA A 16 3.67 -12.43 -7.85
C ALA A 16 4.09 -12.13 -9.31
N GLY A 17 5.20 -11.43 -9.57
CA GLY A 17 5.62 -11.07 -10.94
C GLY A 17 4.86 -9.88 -11.54
N LYS A 18 4.39 -8.95 -10.71
CA LYS A 18 3.67 -7.73 -11.16
C LYS A 18 4.51 -6.85 -12.08
N THR A 19 5.76 -6.58 -11.69
CA THR A 19 6.65 -5.68 -12.43
C THR A 19 6.93 -6.21 -13.82
N ASP A 20 7.14 -7.51 -13.97
CA ASP A 20 7.39 -8.15 -15.27
C ASP A 20 6.20 -7.93 -16.23
N LEU A 21 4.96 -8.21 -15.77
CA LEU A 21 3.77 -7.99 -16.57
C LEU A 21 3.51 -6.50 -16.85
N ALA A 22 3.78 -5.60 -15.90
CA ALA A 22 3.67 -4.16 -16.12
C ALA A 22 4.60 -3.68 -17.25
N ILE A 23 5.84 -4.16 -17.25
CA ILE A 23 6.81 -3.84 -18.30
C ILE A 23 6.36 -4.38 -19.65
N GLU A 24 5.93 -5.63 -19.74
CA GLU A 24 5.42 -6.20 -20.99
C GLU A 24 4.22 -5.42 -21.54
N LEU A 25 3.32 -4.92 -20.67
CA LEU A 25 2.22 -4.05 -21.09
C LEU A 25 2.71 -2.71 -21.64
N THR A 26 3.74 -2.09 -21.05
CA THR A 26 4.30 -0.81 -21.57
C THR A 26 4.98 -0.94 -22.94
N LYS A 27 5.41 -2.15 -23.32
CA LYS A 27 6.02 -2.39 -24.64
C LYS A 27 5.00 -2.40 -25.78
N VAL A 28 3.74 -2.69 -25.46
CA VAL A 28 2.67 -2.86 -26.46
C VAL A 28 1.52 -1.86 -26.33
N LEU A 29 1.46 -1.13 -25.21
CA LEU A 29 0.48 -0.07 -24.94
C LEU A 29 1.20 1.24 -24.59
N PRO A 30 0.60 2.42 -24.88
CA PRO A 30 1.16 3.71 -24.50
C PRO A 30 0.96 4.00 -23.01
N CYS A 31 1.50 3.14 -22.14
CA CYS A 31 1.35 3.23 -20.70
C CYS A 31 2.52 3.99 -20.04
N GLU A 32 2.24 4.67 -18.94
CA GLU A 32 3.27 5.13 -17.99
C GLU A 32 3.00 4.53 -16.60
N LEU A 33 4.07 4.13 -15.91
CA LEU A 33 3.99 3.35 -14.68
C LEU A 33 3.88 4.27 -13.45
N ILE A 34 2.98 3.91 -12.53
CA ILE A 34 2.88 4.51 -11.19
C ILE A 34 2.99 3.40 -10.16
N SER A 35 3.94 3.51 -9.24
CA SER A 35 4.08 2.56 -8.13
C SER A 35 2.97 2.74 -7.10
N VAL A 36 2.36 1.64 -6.66
CA VAL A 36 1.37 1.60 -5.57
C VAL A 36 1.91 0.74 -4.42
N ASP A 37 2.99 1.22 -3.81
CA ASP A 37 3.68 0.55 -2.72
C ASP A 37 4.09 1.52 -1.61
N SER A 38 3.77 1.19 -0.37
CA SER A 38 4.07 2.06 0.79
C SER A 38 5.55 2.07 1.19
N ALA A 39 6.38 1.17 0.66
CA ALA A 39 7.80 1.07 0.99
C ALA A 39 8.71 1.53 -0.16
N LEU A 40 8.32 1.34 -1.43
CA LEU A 40 9.11 1.78 -2.58
C LEU A 40 9.27 3.31 -2.70
N VAL A 41 8.46 4.06 -1.96
CA VAL A 41 8.53 5.53 -1.88
C VAL A 41 9.82 6.02 -1.20
N TYR A 42 10.48 5.20 -0.38
CA TYR A 42 11.61 5.62 0.44
C TYR A 42 12.96 5.46 -0.28
N ARG A 43 13.76 6.53 -0.25
CA ARG A 43 15.14 6.56 -0.74
C ARG A 43 16.06 5.71 0.13
N GLY A 44 16.96 4.97 -0.52
CA GLY A 44 17.93 4.10 0.17
C GLY A 44 17.33 2.85 0.80
N MET A 45 16.09 2.52 0.46
CA MET A 45 15.41 1.28 0.82
C MET A 45 15.11 0.50 -0.46
N ASP A 46 16.12 -0.20 -0.99
CA ASP A 46 16.10 -0.77 -2.34
C ASP A 46 16.00 -2.30 -2.31
N ILE A 47 16.93 -2.94 -1.59
CA ILE A 47 17.04 -4.41 -1.54
C ILE A 47 15.85 -4.99 -0.77
N GLY A 48 15.61 -4.51 0.45
CA GLY A 48 14.55 -5.05 1.31
C GLY A 48 13.14 -4.85 0.78
N THR A 49 12.95 -3.83 -0.06
CA THR A 49 11.65 -3.52 -0.68
C THR A 49 11.45 -4.24 -2.02
N ALA A 50 12.47 -4.93 -2.53
CA ALA A 50 12.52 -5.45 -3.89
C ALA A 50 12.26 -4.36 -4.94
N LYS A 51 12.88 -3.18 -4.75
CA LYS A 51 12.80 -2.09 -5.72
C LYS A 51 13.39 -2.53 -7.05
N PRO A 52 12.76 -2.19 -8.19
CA PRO A 52 13.38 -2.41 -9.49
C PRO A 52 14.78 -1.77 -9.56
N SER A 53 15.70 -2.39 -10.29
CA SER A 53 17.07 -1.88 -10.39
C SER A 53 17.10 -0.49 -11.06
N LYS A 54 18.18 0.26 -10.85
CA LYS A 54 18.32 1.61 -11.45
C LYS A 54 18.27 1.56 -12.98
N GLU A 55 18.83 0.51 -13.57
CA GLU A 55 18.80 0.27 -15.01
C GLU A 55 17.36 0.04 -15.48
N LEU A 56 16.60 -0.79 -14.76
CA LEU A 56 15.19 -1.05 -15.08
C LEU A 56 14.32 0.20 -14.90
N LEU A 57 14.59 1.02 -13.88
CA LEU A 57 13.87 2.27 -13.65
C LEU A 57 14.23 3.35 -14.68
N ALA A 58 15.45 3.34 -15.21
CA ALA A 58 15.84 4.23 -16.30
C ALA A 58 15.14 3.85 -17.61
N GLU A 59 14.99 2.56 -17.89
CA GLU A 59 14.28 2.06 -19.08
C GLU A 59 12.76 2.14 -18.94
N PHE A 60 12.23 1.83 -17.76
CA PHE A 60 10.81 1.84 -17.42
C PHE A 60 10.54 2.72 -16.19
N PRO A 61 10.47 4.06 -16.36
CA PRO A 61 10.26 4.98 -15.26
C PRO A 61 8.95 4.72 -14.52
N HIS A 62 9.04 4.53 -13.21
CA HIS A 62 7.89 4.43 -12.32
C HIS A 62 7.77 5.73 -11.52
N ARG A 63 6.61 6.38 -11.58
CA ARG A 63 6.26 7.48 -10.66
C ARG A 63 6.11 6.93 -9.22
N LEU A 64 6.31 7.79 -8.24
CA LEU A 64 6.16 7.51 -6.80
C LEU A 64 7.15 6.47 -6.24
N ILE A 65 8.33 6.36 -6.84
CA ILE A 65 9.50 5.67 -6.26
C ILE A 65 10.51 6.74 -5.85
N ASP A 66 11.19 6.53 -4.71
CA ASP A 66 12.25 7.43 -4.21
C ASP A 66 11.83 8.88 -3.94
N ILE A 67 10.53 9.11 -3.70
CA ILE A 67 9.97 10.43 -3.45
C ILE A 67 10.15 10.91 -2.00
N LEU A 68 10.43 10.02 -1.04
CA LEU A 68 10.55 10.36 0.38
C LEU A 68 11.86 9.91 1.03
N ASP A 69 12.26 10.63 2.06
CA ASP A 69 13.28 10.18 3.00
C ASP A 69 12.66 9.18 4.00
N PRO A 70 13.40 8.14 4.45
CA PRO A 70 12.90 7.20 5.45
C PRO A 70 12.43 7.81 6.78
N ALA A 71 12.82 9.03 7.14
CA ALA A 71 12.33 9.74 8.32
C ALA A 71 10.91 10.31 8.12
N GLU A 72 10.48 10.48 6.88
CA GLU A 72 9.17 11.06 6.53
C GLU A 72 8.09 9.97 6.55
N ALA A 73 6.86 10.34 6.93
CA ALA A 73 5.72 9.43 6.88
C ALA A 73 4.92 9.65 5.58
N TYR A 74 4.45 8.55 4.96
CA TYR A 74 3.55 8.61 3.81
C TYR A 74 2.19 8.01 4.14
N SER A 75 1.12 8.73 3.82
CA SER A 75 -0.25 8.27 4.08
C SER A 75 -0.98 7.86 2.80
N ALA A 76 -2.12 7.18 2.97
CA ALA A 76 -3.02 6.90 1.84
C ALA A 76 -3.60 8.18 1.21
N ALA A 77 -3.68 9.27 1.98
CA ALA A 77 -4.14 10.57 1.46
C ALA A 77 -3.07 11.23 0.58
N ASP A 78 -1.80 11.16 1.01
CA ASP A 78 -0.68 11.63 0.20
C ASP A 78 -0.57 10.82 -1.09
N PHE A 79 -0.64 9.49 -0.99
CA PHE A 79 -0.70 8.63 -2.18
C PHE A 79 -1.82 9.02 -3.13
N ARG A 80 -3.05 9.22 -2.62
CA ARG A 80 -4.18 9.59 -3.48
C ARG A 80 -3.90 10.90 -4.22
N ARG A 81 -3.41 11.92 -3.52
CA ARG A 81 -3.07 13.23 -4.12
C ARG A 81 -2.03 13.05 -5.23
N ASP A 82 -0.92 12.38 -4.92
CA ASP A 82 0.22 12.26 -5.84
C ASP A 82 -0.12 11.34 -7.02
N ALA A 83 -0.89 10.27 -6.79
CA ALA A 83 -1.39 9.38 -7.84
C ALA A 83 -2.36 10.09 -8.78
N LEU A 84 -3.34 10.86 -8.26
CA LEU A 84 -4.26 11.63 -9.10
C LEU A 84 -3.51 12.67 -9.96
N GLN A 85 -2.51 13.34 -9.39
CA GLN A 85 -1.66 14.25 -10.15
C GLN A 85 -0.90 13.51 -11.25
N ALA A 86 -0.22 12.41 -10.92
CA ALA A 86 0.54 11.62 -11.90
C ALA A 86 -0.38 11.07 -13.01
N MET A 87 -1.56 10.56 -12.66
CA MET A 87 -2.55 10.09 -13.62
C MET A 87 -3.00 11.22 -14.56
N ALA A 88 -3.32 12.40 -14.04
CA ALA A 88 -3.74 13.54 -14.85
C ALA A 88 -2.63 14.00 -15.82
N GLU A 89 -1.38 14.07 -15.34
CA GLU A 89 -0.21 14.38 -16.17
C GLU A 89 -0.01 13.37 -17.31
N ILE A 90 -0.13 12.07 -17.01
CA ILE A 90 0.01 10.98 -17.99
C ILE A 90 -1.11 11.05 -19.02
N THR A 91 -2.35 11.22 -18.58
CA THR A 91 -3.53 11.34 -19.45
C THR A 91 -3.45 12.57 -20.35
N ALA A 92 -2.95 13.71 -19.84
CA ALA A 92 -2.76 14.92 -20.65
C ALA A 92 -1.75 14.73 -21.79
N ARG A 93 -0.85 13.75 -21.69
CA ARG A 93 0.07 13.33 -22.77
C ARG A 93 -0.52 12.28 -23.71
N GLY A 94 -1.81 11.94 -23.58
CA GLY A 94 -2.48 10.91 -24.38
C GLY A 94 -2.05 9.48 -24.01
N LYS A 95 -1.51 9.27 -22.82
CA LYS A 95 -1.04 7.96 -22.34
C LYS A 95 -1.94 7.39 -21.25
N ILE A 96 -1.82 6.09 -21.02
CA ILE A 96 -2.61 5.33 -20.06
C ILE A 96 -1.84 5.21 -18.73
N PRO A 97 -2.37 5.69 -17.60
CA PRO A 97 -1.77 5.42 -16.30
C PRO A 97 -1.89 3.93 -15.95
N LEU A 98 -0.75 3.26 -15.76
CA LEU A 98 -0.68 1.87 -15.28
C LEU A 98 -0.15 1.87 -13.85
N LEU A 99 -1.07 1.66 -12.90
CA LEU A 99 -0.78 1.64 -11.47
C LEU A 99 -0.44 0.22 -11.04
N VAL A 100 0.79 -0.04 -10.62
CA VAL A 100 1.29 -1.37 -10.26
C VAL A 100 1.74 -1.44 -8.81
N GLY A 101 1.24 -2.41 -8.04
CA GLY A 101 1.62 -2.49 -6.63
C GLY A 101 0.86 -3.46 -5.75
N GLY A 102 1.27 -3.50 -4.48
CA GLY A 102 0.78 -4.43 -3.47
C GLY A 102 0.01 -3.78 -2.33
N THR A 103 -0.13 -2.45 -2.31
CA THR A 103 -0.76 -1.72 -1.20
C THR A 103 -2.24 -1.50 -1.47
N MET A 104 -3.06 -2.50 -1.17
CA MET A 104 -4.50 -2.48 -1.51
C MET A 104 -5.27 -1.33 -0.85
N LEU A 105 -4.84 -0.86 0.32
CA LEU A 105 -5.41 0.33 0.96
C LEU A 105 -5.23 1.60 0.10
N TYR A 106 -4.13 1.72 -0.64
CA TYR A 106 -3.84 2.86 -1.50
C TYR A 106 -4.73 2.84 -2.74
N TYR A 107 -4.89 1.68 -3.39
CA TYR A 107 -5.90 1.51 -4.43
C TYR A 107 -7.31 1.84 -3.93
N LYS A 108 -7.67 1.36 -2.73
CA LYS A 108 -9.01 1.61 -2.18
C LYS A 108 -9.24 3.09 -1.93
N ALA A 109 -8.26 3.79 -1.36
CA ALA A 109 -8.28 5.23 -1.16
C ALA A 109 -8.36 6.01 -2.48
N LEU A 110 -7.74 5.51 -3.55
CA LEU A 110 -7.81 6.15 -4.86
C LEU A 110 -9.20 6.03 -5.50
N VAL A 111 -9.83 4.86 -5.40
CA VAL A 111 -11.17 4.58 -5.97
C VAL A 111 -12.29 5.21 -5.14
N ASP A 112 -12.33 4.91 -3.83
CA ASP A 112 -13.42 5.31 -2.93
C ASP A 112 -13.23 6.70 -2.33
N GLY A 113 -12.06 7.28 -2.58
CA GLY A 113 -11.60 8.41 -1.82
C GLY A 113 -11.36 8.15 -0.34
N LEU A 114 -11.15 9.23 0.39
CA LEU A 114 -10.94 9.24 1.83
C LEU A 114 -11.85 10.29 2.45
N ALA A 115 -12.36 9.99 3.64
CA ALA A 115 -13.02 10.98 4.46
C ALA A 115 -12.00 12.07 4.82
N ASP A 116 -12.46 13.32 4.84
CA ASP A 116 -11.66 14.43 5.33
C ASP A 116 -11.45 14.23 6.84
N MET A 117 -10.30 13.68 7.20
CA MET A 117 -9.92 13.38 8.56
C MET A 117 -8.70 14.24 8.91
N PRO A 118 -8.60 14.76 10.14
CA PRO A 118 -7.46 15.54 10.55
C PRO A 118 -6.16 14.76 10.34
N ALA A 119 -5.07 15.47 10.01
CA ALA A 119 -3.75 14.87 9.91
C ALA A 119 -3.33 14.18 11.23
N ALA A 120 -2.30 13.35 11.17
CA ALA A 120 -1.72 12.79 12.38
C ALA A 120 -1.14 13.91 13.25
N ASP A 121 -1.42 13.89 14.55
CA ASP A 121 -0.92 14.84 15.53
C ASP A 121 0.02 14.11 16.51
N PRO A 122 1.35 14.34 16.42
CA PRO A 122 2.33 13.66 17.26
C PRO A 122 2.11 13.88 18.76
N GLU A 123 1.65 15.07 19.17
CA GLU A 123 1.43 15.39 20.59
C GLU A 123 0.23 14.63 21.13
N VAL A 124 -0.87 14.59 20.37
CA VAL A 124 -2.07 13.83 20.75
C VAL A 124 -1.76 12.33 20.78
N ARG A 125 -0.95 11.81 19.85
CA ARG A 125 -0.53 10.39 19.90
C ARG A 125 0.30 10.07 21.13
N ALA A 126 1.25 10.94 21.47
CA ALA A 126 2.06 10.76 22.68
C ALA A 126 1.17 10.71 23.93
N GLN A 127 0.19 11.61 24.04
CA GLN A 127 -0.79 11.60 25.15
C GLN A 127 -1.61 10.31 25.19
N ILE A 128 -2.09 9.82 24.04
CA ILE A 128 -2.83 8.56 23.95
C ILE A 128 -1.95 7.38 24.38
N GLU A 129 -0.69 7.34 23.95
CA GLU A 129 0.25 6.28 24.33
C GLU A 129 0.58 6.31 25.83
N GLU A 130 0.76 7.49 26.42
CA GLU A 130 0.94 7.67 27.87
C GLU A 130 -0.29 7.20 28.67
N GLU A 131 -1.49 7.55 28.22
CA GLU A 131 -2.73 7.07 28.83
C GLU A 131 -2.88 5.56 28.71
N ALA A 132 -2.53 4.98 27.55
CA ALA A 132 -2.55 3.54 27.34
C ALA A 132 -1.54 2.83 28.25
N ALA A 133 -0.37 3.41 28.48
CA ALA A 133 0.62 2.87 29.41
C ALA A 133 0.14 2.90 30.87
N ARG A 134 -0.61 3.93 31.26
CA ARG A 134 -1.12 4.11 32.63
C ARG A 134 -2.40 3.30 32.90
N LEU A 135 -3.33 3.27 31.96
CA LEU A 135 -4.69 2.75 32.16
C LEU A 135 -4.97 1.45 31.38
N GLY A 136 -4.12 1.13 30.40
CA GLY A 136 -4.31 0.00 29.49
C GLY A 136 -5.21 0.32 28.29
N TRP A 137 -5.00 -0.39 27.19
CA TRP A 137 -5.76 -0.22 25.94
C TRP A 137 -7.27 -0.51 26.08
N GLN A 138 -7.66 -1.38 27.02
CA GLN A 138 -9.09 -1.64 27.26
C GLN A 138 -9.81 -0.39 27.76
N ALA A 139 -9.20 0.38 28.67
CA ALA A 139 -9.80 1.63 29.15
C ALA A 139 -9.98 2.66 28.03
N LEU A 140 -9.03 2.72 27.09
CA LEU A 140 -9.13 3.58 25.91
C LEU A 140 -10.20 3.08 24.93
N HIS A 141 -10.40 1.76 24.82
CA HIS A 141 -11.49 1.19 24.05
C HIS A 141 -12.86 1.57 24.64
N ASP A 142 -12.99 1.52 25.96
CA ASP A 142 -14.21 1.94 26.65
C ASP A 142 -14.47 3.45 26.46
N GLN A 143 -13.42 4.28 26.49
CA GLN A 143 -13.53 5.69 26.10
C GLN A 143 -14.03 5.85 24.67
N LEU A 144 -13.45 5.13 23.71
CA LEU A 144 -13.92 5.16 22.32
C LEU A 144 -15.38 4.72 22.22
N ALA A 145 -15.81 3.70 22.97
CA ALA A 145 -17.19 3.23 22.97
C ALA A 145 -18.19 4.29 23.45
N SER A 146 -17.79 5.18 24.36
CA SER A 146 -18.63 6.30 24.80
C SER A 146 -18.76 7.42 23.76
N ILE A 147 -17.76 7.57 22.88
CA ILE A 147 -17.65 8.67 21.90
C ILE A 147 -18.13 8.25 20.50
N ASP A 148 -17.72 7.06 20.07
CA ASP A 148 -18.01 6.46 18.77
C ASP A 148 -18.30 4.95 18.93
N PRO A 149 -19.50 4.58 19.38
CA PRO A 149 -19.88 3.18 19.60
C PRO A 149 -19.72 2.32 18.33
N VAL A 150 -19.93 2.90 17.16
CA VAL A 150 -19.83 2.20 15.87
C VAL A 150 -18.37 1.85 15.55
N SER A 151 -17.44 2.79 15.74
CA SER A 151 -16.01 2.48 15.59
C SER A 151 -15.53 1.51 16.66
N ALA A 152 -15.96 1.66 17.91
CA ALA A 152 -15.58 0.76 19.01
C ALA A 152 -16.02 -0.68 18.77
N ALA A 153 -17.22 -0.91 18.22
CA ALA A 153 -17.70 -2.25 17.88
C ALA A 153 -16.87 -2.91 16.76
N ARG A 154 -16.27 -2.11 15.87
CA ARG A 154 -15.46 -2.60 14.73
C ARG A 154 -13.98 -2.76 15.07
N ILE A 155 -13.46 -1.96 15.99
CA ILE A 155 -12.04 -1.94 16.37
C ILE A 155 -11.85 -2.84 17.59
N HIS A 156 -11.05 -3.89 17.43
CA HIS A 156 -10.74 -4.77 18.55
C HIS A 156 -9.84 -4.05 19.58
N PRO A 157 -10.01 -4.26 20.89
CA PRO A 157 -9.17 -3.61 21.92
C PRO A 157 -7.66 -3.85 21.75
N ASN A 158 -7.29 -5.00 21.18
CA ASN A 158 -5.91 -5.37 20.86
C ASN A 158 -5.39 -4.79 19.52
N ASP A 159 -6.08 -3.82 18.92
CA ASP A 159 -5.63 -3.07 17.74
C ASP A 159 -5.28 -1.62 18.14
N PRO A 160 -4.11 -1.41 18.78
CA PRO A 160 -3.72 -0.11 19.34
C PRO A 160 -3.59 0.95 18.25
N GLN A 161 -3.23 0.56 17.03
CA GLN A 161 -3.07 1.50 15.91
C GLN A 161 -4.42 2.09 15.50
N ARG A 162 -5.45 1.25 15.30
CA ARG A 162 -6.77 1.74 14.92
C ARG A 162 -7.48 2.45 16.06
N LEU A 163 -7.31 1.97 17.29
CA LEU A 163 -7.88 2.58 18.48
C LEU A 163 -7.29 3.97 18.73
N SER A 164 -5.96 4.08 18.71
CA SER A 164 -5.26 5.36 18.81
C SER A 164 -5.70 6.34 17.73
N ARG A 165 -5.80 5.89 16.46
CA ARG A 165 -6.28 6.74 15.36
C ARG A 165 -7.73 7.23 15.57
N ALA A 166 -8.62 6.39 16.08
CA ALA A 166 -10.01 6.79 16.31
C ALA A 166 -10.16 7.84 17.41
N LEU A 167 -9.40 7.67 18.51
CA LEU A 167 -9.33 8.65 19.58
C LEU A 167 -8.63 9.94 19.14
N GLU A 168 -7.54 9.84 18.39
CA GLU A 168 -6.80 10.98 17.82
C GLU A 168 -7.72 11.85 16.96
N VAL A 169 -8.47 11.24 16.03
CA VAL A 169 -9.43 11.95 15.17
C VAL A 169 -10.43 12.74 16.01
N TYR A 170 -11.01 12.12 17.03
CA TYR A 170 -11.96 12.80 17.90
C TYR A 170 -11.32 13.91 18.72
N ARG A 171 -10.14 13.68 19.32
CA ARG A 171 -9.45 14.69 20.15
C ARG A 171 -9.03 15.92 19.36
N VAL A 172 -8.62 15.74 18.10
CA VAL A 172 -8.20 16.86 17.23
C VAL A 172 -9.40 17.61 16.64
N SER A 173 -10.43 16.89 16.18
CA SER A 173 -11.54 17.51 15.43
C SER A 173 -12.80 17.78 16.24
N GLY A 174 -12.95 17.14 17.41
CA GLY A 174 -14.22 17.07 18.14
C GLY A 174 -15.28 16.18 17.49
N GLN A 175 -15.00 15.57 16.33
CA GLN A 175 -15.92 14.73 15.58
C GLN A 175 -15.46 13.27 15.55
N SER A 176 -16.41 12.34 15.67
CA SER A 176 -16.09 10.91 15.62
C SER A 176 -15.71 10.46 14.21
N MET A 177 -14.90 9.40 14.10
CA MET A 177 -14.55 8.80 12.80
C MET A 177 -15.79 8.35 12.03
N THR A 178 -16.81 7.84 12.72
CA THR A 178 -18.08 7.45 12.09
C THR A 178 -18.80 8.66 11.49
N ALA A 179 -18.88 9.79 12.21
CA ALA A 179 -19.53 11.01 11.71
C ALA A 179 -18.83 11.55 10.45
N LEU A 180 -17.50 11.65 10.46
CA LEU A 180 -16.71 12.11 9.32
C LEU A 180 -16.88 11.20 8.08
N ARG A 181 -16.93 9.88 8.28
CA ARG A 181 -17.20 8.92 7.19
C ARG A 181 -18.61 9.06 6.63
N GLN A 182 -19.61 9.31 7.48
CA GLN A 182 -20.98 9.53 7.04
C GLN A 182 -21.08 10.79 6.18
N GLN A 183 -20.45 11.90 6.60
CA GLN A 183 -20.37 13.12 5.82
C GLN A 183 -19.71 12.89 4.45
N GLN A 184 -18.58 12.18 4.41
CA GLN A 184 -17.94 11.80 3.15
C GLN A 184 -18.89 10.98 2.26
N SER A 185 -19.58 9.98 2.81
CA SER A 185 -20.49 9.13 2.05
C SER A 185 -21.66 9.91 1.46
N ALA A 186 -22.21 10.88 2.20
CA ALA A 186 -23.25 11.78 1.72
C ALA A 186 -22.74 12.65 0.57
N GLN A 187 -21.59 13.31 0.74
CA GLN A 187 -20.95 14.11 -0.32
C GLN A 187 -20.63 13.28 -1.56
N SER A 188 -20.22 12.02 -1.39
CA SER A 188 -19.89 11.11 -2.48
C SER A 188 -21.15 10.66 -3.25
N THR A 189 -22.27 10.48 -2.53
CA THR A 189 -23.58 10.17 -3.12
C THR A 189 -24.11 11.36 -3.91
N GLU A 190 -23.96 12.58 -3.40
CA GLU A 190 -24.28 13.81 -4.12
C GLU A 190 -23.39 13.99 -5.35
N ALA A 191 -22.08 13.73 -5.23
CA ALA A 191 -21.15 13.75 -6.34
C ALA A 191 -21.55 12.75 -7.42
N ALA A 192 -21.86 11.50 -7.05
CA ALA A 192 -22.33 10.47 -7.96
C ALA A 192 -23.67 10.85 -8.63
N ALA A 193 -24.62 11.43 -7.88
CA ALA A 193 -25.88 11.95 -8.42
C ALA A 193 -25.68 13.11 -9.41
N SER A 194 -24.62 13.90 -9.22
CA SER A 194 -24.18 14.95 -10.16
C SER A 194 -23.30 14.45 -11.31
N GLY A 195 -23.07 13.12 -11.42
CA GLY A 195 -22.23 12.51 -12.45
C GLY A 195 -20.72 12.64 -12.22
N ARG A 196 -20.27 13.12 -11.06
CA ARG A 196 -18.85 13.19 -10.67
C ARG A 196 -18.44 11.89 -9.98
N GLN A 197 -17.72 11.03 -10.70
CA GLN A 197 -17.06 9.87 -10.10
C GLN A 197 -15.90 10.31 -9.20
N GLN A 198 -15.67 9.61 -8.09
CA GLN A 198 -14.57 9.90 -7.16
C GLN A 198 -13.18 9.67 -7.79
N LEU A 199 -13.12 8.77 -8.78
CA LEU A 199 -11.99 8.59 -9.68
C LEU A 199 -12.51 8.75 -11.12
N PRO A 200 -12.16 9.83 -11.83
CA PRO A 200 -12.72 10.14 -13.15
C PRO A 200 -12.04 9.35 -14.27
N TYR A 201 -11.98 8.02 -14.13
CA TYR A 201 -11.30 7.10 -15.05
C TYR A 201 -12.14 5.84 -15.28
N THR A 202 -12.08 5.31 -16.50
CA THR A 202 -12.49 3.91 -16.75
C THR A 202 -11.34 3.01 -16.34
N VAL A 203 -11.50 2.25 -15.26
CA VAL A 203 -10.41 1.44 -14.68
C VAL A 203 -10.57 -0.04 -15.05
N ALA A 204 -9.51 -0.63 -15.60
CA ALA A 204 -9.39 -2.08 -15.70
C ALA A 204 -8.64 -2.65 -14.49
N ASN A 205 -9.29 -3.54 -13.74
CA ASN A 205 -8.73 -4.16 -12.54
C ASN A 205 -8.11 -5.53 -12.85
N LEU A 206 -6.79 -5.60 -12.88
CA LEU A 206 -6.03 -6.85 -13.02
C LEU A 206 -5.44 -7.27 -11.66
N ALA A 207 -5.48 -8.56 -11.34
CA ALA A 207 -4.68 -9.16 -10.29
C ALA A 207 -3.85 -10.32 -10.82
N ILE A 208 -2.57 -10.33 -10.49
CA ILE A 208 -1.68 -11.46 -10.79
C ILE A 208 -1.23 -12.13 -9.49
N ALA A 209 -1.39 -13.45 -9.41
CA ALA A 209 -0.93 -14.26 -8.27
C ALA A 209 -0.79 -15.74 -8.67
N PRO A 210 0.11 -16.52 -8.03
CA PRO A 210 0.16 -17.96 -8.27
C PRO A 210 -1.13 -18.63 -7.76
N ALA A 211 -1.72 -19.54 -8.54
CA ALA A 211 -2.90 -20.29 -8.07
C ALA A 211 -2.59 -21.15 -6.83
N ASN A 212 -1.39 -21.75 -6.78
CA ASN A 212 -0.93 -22.52 -5.63
C ASN A 212 -0.17 -21.63 -4.62
N ARG A 213 -0.71 -21.52 -3.40
CA ARG A 213 -0.11 -20.76 -2.30
C ARG A 213 1.27 -21.26 -1.87
N GLN A 214 1.57 -22.55 -2.04
CA GLN A 214 2.89 -23.11 -1.72
C GLN A 214 3.98 -22.53 -2.64
N VAL A 215 3.67 -22.34 -3.92
CA VAL A 215 4.58 -21.70 -4.88
C VAL A 215 4.92 -20.28 -4.43
N LEU A 216 3.92 -19.52 -3.97
CA LEU A 216 4.17 -18.18 -3.44
C LEU A 216 5.04 -18.20 -2.18
N HIS A 217 4.80 -19.15 -1.27
CA HIS A 217 5.59 -19.27 -0.05
C HIS A 217 7.06 -19.63 -0.32
N GLU A 218 7.31 -20.43 -1.35
CA GLU A 218 8.66 -20.79 -1.78
C GLU A 218 9.34 -19.59 -2.45
N ARG A 219 8.67 -18.89 -3.38
CA ARG A 219 9.17 -17.64 -3.97
C ARG A 219 9.49 -16.58 -2.92
N ILE A 220 8.66 -16.44 -1.89
CA ILE A 220 8.92 -15.53 -0.77
C ILE A 220 10.20 -15.91 -0.03
N LYS A 221 10.40 -17.20 0.29
CA LYS A 221 11.58 -17.68 1.00
C LYS A 221 12.85 -17.46 0.17
N GLN A 222 12.82 -17.84 -1.11
CA GLN A 222 13.93 -17.65 -2.03
C GLN A 222 14.27 -16.16 -2.17
N ARG A 223 13.26 -15.32 -2.42
CA ARG A 223 13.47 -13.86 -2.56
C ARG A 223 14.07 -13.23 -1.30
N PHE A 224 13.60 -13.62 -0.11
CA PHE A 224 14.17 -13.11 1.15
C PHE A 224 15.63 -13.57 1.32
N THR A 225 15.96 -14.80 0.96
CA THR A 225 17.34 -15.32 1.01
C THR A 225 18.23 -14.54 0.05
N ASN A 226 17.78 -14.32 -1.19
CA ASN A 226 18.51 -13.53 -2.18
C ASN A 226 18.74 -12.09 -1.71
N MET A 227 17.76 -11.46 -1.03
CA MET A 227 17.95 -10.12 -0.43
C MET A 227 19.12 -10.11 0.56
N LEU A 228 19.22 -11.12 1.43
CA LEU A 228 20.33 -11.22 2.38
C LEU A 228 21.68 -11.38 1.66
N GLU A 229 21.74 -12.22 0.62
CA GLU A 229 22.93 -12.42 -0.20
C GLU A 229 23.35 -11.14 -0.96
N GLN A 230 22.39 -10.28 -1.31
CA GLN A 230 22.63 -8.99 -1.96
C GLN A 230 23.08 -7.87 -1.01
N GLY A 231 23.22 -8.15 0.29
CA GLY A 231 23.65 -7.14 1.27
C GLY A 231 22.50 -6.39 1.93
N PHE A 232 21.30 -6.99 2.05
CA PHE A 232 20.18 -6.35 2.74
C PHE A 232 20.50 -5.94 4.18
N ILE A 233 21.31 -6.72 4.90
CA ILE A 233 21.72 -6.33 6.27
C ILE A 233 22.54 -5.04 6.24
N ASP A 234 23.45 -4.90 5.28
CA ASP A 234 24.29 -3.71 5.15
C ASP A 234 23.48 -2.46 4.80
N GLU A 235 22.44 -2.60 3.96
CA GLU A 235 21.47 -1.53 3.71
C GLU A 235 20.81 -1.05 5.00
N VAL A 236 20.36 -1.96 5.86
CA VAL A 236 19.74 -1.59 7.15
C VAL A 236 20.77 -1.04 8.14
N VAL A 237 22.02 -1.52 8.12
CA VAL A 237 23.12 -0.93 8.90
C VAL A 237 23.35 0.52 8.49
N ALA A 238 23.32 0.84 7.19
CA ALA A 238 23.47 2.21 6.72
C ALA A 238 22.33 3.11 7.22
N LEU A 239 21.08 2.63 7.18
CA LEU A 239 19.92 3.34 7.75
C LEU A 239 20.08 3.55 9.26
N ARG A 240 20.48 2.52 10.01
CA ARG A 240 20.63 2.57 11.48
C ARG A 240 21.73 3.52 11.96
N LYS A 241 22.72 3.84 11.11
CA LYS A 241 23.74 4.87 11.43
C LYS A 241 23.15 6.27 11.52
N ARG A 242 21.95 6.51 10.98
CA ARG A 242 21.27 7.80 11.06
C ARG A 242 20.56 7.94 12.40
N SER A 243 20.78 9.06 13.09
CA SER A 243 20.21 9.32 14.42
C SER A 243 18.72 9.72 14.41
N ASP A 244 18.20 10.09 13.25
CA ASP A 244 16.80 10.51 13.04
C ASP A 244 15.85 9.34 12.74
N LEU A 245 16.39 8.12 12.57
CA LEU A 245 15.60 6.92 12.31
C LEU A 245 15.42 6.08 13.57
N HIS A 246 14.20 5.60 13.79
CA HIS A 246 13.87 4.71 14.91
C HIS A 246 12.84 3.65 14.50
N SER A 247 12.75 2.57 15.28
CA SER A 247 11.89 1.40 14.99
C SER A 247 10.37 1.66 14.98
N GLY A 248 9.95 2.89 15.32
CA GLY A 248 8.58 3.35 15.28
C GLY A 248 8.13 3.86 13.91
N LEU A 249 9.07 4.24 13.04
CA LEU A 249 8.77 4.84 11.74
C LEU A 249 8.14 3.84 10.76
N PRO A 250 7.23 4.28 9.87
CA PRO A 250 6.62 3.41 8.86
C PRO A 250 7.66 2.72 7.96
N SER A 251 8.72 3.44 7.58
CA SER A 251 9.87 2.93 6.83
C SER A 251 10.52 1.73 7.54
N ILE A 252 10.91 1.89 8.80
CA ILE A 252 11.59 0.84 9.58
C ILE A 252 10.64 -0.31 9.95
N ARG A 253 9.34 -0.05 10.05
CA ARG A 253 8.31 -1.07 10.26
C ARG A 253 8.02 -1.91 9.01
N ALA A 254 8.56 -1.56 7.85
CA ALA A 254 8.43 -2.36 6.64
C ALA A 254 8.92 -3.81 6.88
N VAL A 255 8.28 -4.76 6.19
CA VAL A 255 8.63 -6.18 6.30
C VAL A 255 10.07 -6.38 5.85
N GLY A 256 10.83 -7.18 6.60
CA GLY A 256 12.28 -7.33 6.44
C GLY A 256 13.04 -6.32 7.30
N TYR A 257 12.82 -5.01 7.09
CA TYR A 257 13.54 -3.95 7.79
C TYR A 257 13.38 -4.05 9.30
N ARG A 258 12.15 -4.28 9.77
CA ARG A 258 11.89 -4.43 11.21
C ARG A 258 12.65 -5.60 11.83
N GLN A 259 12.73 -6.72 11.12
CA GLN A 259 13.39 -7.93 11.60
C GLN A 259 14.91 -7.75 11.62
N VAL A 260 15.49 -7.16 10.57
CA VAL A 260 16.91 -6.84 10.54
C VAL A 260 17.25 -5.81 11.62
N TRP A 261 16.40 -4.81 11.85
CA TRP A 261 16.58 -3.84 12.94
C TRP A 261 16.62 -4.51 14.31
N ASP A 262 15.66 -5.41 14.61
CA ASP A 262 15.64 -6.15 15.88
C ASP A 262 16.85 -7.10 16.03
N TYR A 263 17.39 -7.65 14.94
CA TYR A 263 18.66 -8.39 14.92
C TYR A 263 19.85 -7.48 15.28
N LEU A 264 19.93 -6.30 14.67
CA LEU A 264 20.99 -5.32 14.95
C LEU A 264 20.91 -4.76 16.39
N ASP A 265 19.73 -4.78 17.01
CA ASP A 265 19.52 -4.49 18.43
C ASP A 265 19.89 -5.66 19.37
N GLY A 266 20.32 -6.81 18.83
CA GLY A 266 20.68 -8.00 19.61
C GLY A 266 19.48 -8.77 20.19
N LYS A 267 18.25 -8.47 19.73
CA LYS A 267 17.03 -9.13 20.21
C LYS A 267 16.75 -10.46 19.51
N LEU A 268 17.37 -10.69 18.35
CA LEU A 268 17.23 -11.88 17.53
C LEU A 268 18.61 -12.39 17.14
N SER A 269 18.75 -13.71 17.02
CA SER A 269 19.83 -14.31 16.23
C SER A 269 19.60 -14.11 14.72
N LEU A 270 20.65 -14.34 13.91
CA LEU A 270 20.55 -14.27 12.45
C LEU A 270 19.49 -15.24 11.89
N ALA A 271 19.44 -16.46 12.44
CA ALA A 271 18.46 -17.48 12.03
C ALA A 271 17.02 -17.07 12.36
N GLU A 272 16.79 -16.55 13.57
CA GLU A 272 15.46 -16.07 13.99
C GLU A 272 15.02 -14.85 13.17
N MET A 273 15.94 -13.95 12.83
CA MET A 273 15.66 -12.81 11.96
C MET A 273 15.17 -13.26 10.59
N GLN A 274 15.88 -14.21 9.97
CA GLN A 274 15.52 -14.75 8.67
C GLN A 274 14.16 -15.43 8.72
N GLU A 275 13.93 -16.30 9.71
CA GLU A 275 12.66 -16.99 9.87
C GLU A 275 11.49 -16.00 10.07
N ARG A 276 11.64 -15.04 10.98
CA ARG A 276 10.61 -14.01 11.25
C ARG A 276 10.37 -13.12 10.04
N GLY A 277 11.39 -12.79 9.26
CA GLY A 277 11.26 -12.00 8.03
C GLY A 277 10.43 -12.72 6.96
N ILE A 278 10.69 -14.02 6.77
CA ILE A 278 9.91 -14.87 5.86
C ILE A 278 8.46 -14.99 6.34
N ILE A 279 8.23 -15.23 7.64
CA ILE A 279 6.89 -15.33 8.23
C ILE A 279 6.13 -14.00 8.03
N ALA A 280 6.75 -12.87 8.33
CA ALA A 280 6.15 -11.54 8.17
C ALA A 280 5.78 -11.28 6.70
N THR A 281 6.62 -11.70 5.74
CA THR A 281 6.34 -11.57 4.30
C THR A 281 5.17 -12.46 3.87
N ARG A 282 5.05 -13.68 4.38
CA ARG A 282 3.89 -14.55 4.14
C ARG A 282 2.60 -13.98 4.71
N GLN A 283 2.66 -13.37 5.90
CA GLN A 283 1.52 -12.70 6.50
C GLN A 283 1.08 -11.47 5.70
N LEU A 284 2.02 -10.69 5.16
CA LEU A 284 1.73 -9.59 4.24
C LEU A 284 1.00 -10.10 3.00
N ALA A 285 1.53 -11.14 2.34
CA ALA A 285 0.89 -11.76 1.17
C ALA A 285 -0.53 -12.27 1.48
N LYS A 286 -0.73 -12.92 2.64
CA LYS A 286 -2.05 -13.36 3.11
C LYS A 286 -3.04 -12.19 3.23
N ARG A 287 -2.61 -11.07 3.80
CA ARG A 287 -3.44 -9.85 3.91
C ARG A 287 -3.77 -9.28 2.53
N GLN A 288 -2.80 -9.22 1.62
CA GLN A 288 -3.00 -8.79 0.24
C GLN A 288 -4.05 -9.65 -0.47
N PHE A 289 -3.97 -10.98 -0.36
CA PHE A 289 -5.01 -11.86 -0.89
C PHE A 289 -6.39 -11.63 -0.28
N THR A 290 -6.44 -11.32 1.01
CA THR A 290 -7.72 -11.06 1.69
C THR A 290 -8.41 -9.85 1.05
N TRP A 291 -7.67 -8.79 0.77
CA TRP A 291 -8.16 -7.62 0.04
C TRP A 291 -8.60 -7.94 -1.39
N LEU A 292 -7.76 -8.67 -2.14
CA LEU A 292 -8.04 -8.99 -3.55
C LEU A 292 -9.30 -9.86 -3.72
N ARG A 293 -9.56 -10.77 -2.78
CA ARG A 293 -10.77 -11.62 -2.81
C ARG A 293 -12.08 -10.85 -2.69
N SER A 294 -12.04 -9.69 -2.04
CA SER A 294 -13.20 -8.79 -1.90
C SER A 294 -13.17 -7.63 -2.91
N TRP A 295 -12.23 -7.64 -3.85
CA TRP A 295 -12.13 -6.57 -4.85
C TRP A 295 -13.12 -6.83 -5.99
N GLU A 296 -13.97 -5.84 -6.27
CA GLU A 296 -15.01 -5.93 -7.30
C GLU A 296 -14.40 -5.85 -8.70
N GLU A 297 -15.02 -6.56 -9.66
CA GLU A 297 -14.63 -6.53 -11.08
C GLU A 297 -13.17 -6.89 -11.36
N LEU A 298 -12.56 -7.73 -10.51
CA LEU A 298 -11.15 -8.12 -10.60
C LEU A 298 -10.92 -9.27 -11.59
N HIS A 299 -10.08 -9.05 -12.60
CA HIS A 299 -9.63 -10.09 -13.53
C HIS A 299 -8.34 -10.76 -13.02
N TRP A 300 -8.41 -12.06 -12.76
CA TRP A 300 -7.31 -12.84 -12.22
C TRP A 300 -6.41 -13.43 -13.31
N LEU A 301 -5.11 -13.32 -13.09
CA LEU A 301 -4.02 -13.85 -13.89
C LEU A 301 -3.14 -14.76 -13.02
N ASP A 302 -2.72 -15.91 -13.53
CA ASP A 302 -1.81 -16.79 -12.81
C ASP A 302 -0.36 -16.37 -13.08
N SER A 303 0.42 -16.12 -12.03
CA SER A 303 1.86 -15.83 -12.11
C SER A 303 2.71 -16.88 -12.85
N LEU A 304 2.18 -18.09 -13.10
CA LEU A 304 2.86 -19.17 -13.81
C LEU A 304 2.46 -19.30 -15.28
N ASP A 305 1.38 -18.63 -15.70
CA ASP A 305 0.90 -18.70 -17.08
C ASP A 305 1.80 -17.91 -18.02
N CYS A 306 2.09 -18.49 -19.19
CA CYS A 306 2.93 -17.85 -20.22
C CYS A 306 2.16 -16.88 -21.13
N ASP A 307 0.82 -16.87 -21.04
CA ASP A 307 -0.08 -16.09 -21.88
C ASP A 307 -0.77 -14.94 -21.12
N ASN A 308 -0.19 -14.49 -20.01
CA ASN A 308 -0.73 -13.37 -19.21
C ASN A 308 -0.88 -12.07 -20.02
N LEU A 309 0.10 -11.74 -20.87
CA LEU A 309 0.03 -10.54 -21.71
C LEU A 309 -1.19 -10.57 -22.67
N PRO A 310 -1.36 -11.59 -23.54
CA PRO A 310 -2.52 -11.62 -24.44
C PRO A 310 -3.85 -11.71 -23.68
N ARG A 311 -3.92 -12.36 -22.51
CA ARG A 311 -5.12 -12.36 -21.65
C ARG A 311 -5.45 -10.97 -21.13
N ALA A 312 -4.45 -10.24 -20.63
CA ALA A 312 -4.62 -8.87 -20.17
C ALA A 312 -5.12 -7.97 -21.31
N LEU A 313 -4.49 -8.02 -22.48
CA LEU A 313 -4.91 -7.23 -23.66
C LEU A 313 -6.35 -7.54 -24.09
N LYS A 314 -6.74 -8.83 -24.09
CA LYS A 314 -8.11 -9.25 -24.39
C LYS A 314 -9.11 -8.62 -23.42
N TYR A 315 -8.82 -8.67 -22.12
CA TYR A 315 -9.68 -8.06 -21.09
C TYR A 315 -9.75 -6.52 -21.23
N LEU A 316 -8.63 -5.85 -21.48
CA LEU A 316 -8.62 -4.40 -21.74
C LEU A 316 -9.48 -4.01 -22.94
N GLY A 317 -9.53 -4.85 -23.99
CA GLY A 317 -10.44 -4.68 -25.12
C GLY A 317 -11.92 -4.79 -24.73
N THR A 318 -12.27 -5.64 -23.76
CA THR A 318 -13.66 -5.80 -23.29
C THR A 318 -14.19 -4.62 -22.47
N ILE A 319 -13.31 -3.82 -21.85
CA ILE A 319 -13.67 -2.64 -21.04
C ILE A 319 -13.47 -1.34 -21.83
N SER A 320 -13.34 -1.42 -23.16
CA SER A 320 -13.13 -0.24 -24.02
C SER A 320 -11.95 0.65 -23.57
N ILE A 321 -10.90 0.04 -23.01
CA ILE A 321 -9.65 0.73 -22.64
C ILE A 321 -8.79 0.95 -23.89
N LEU A 322 -8.91 0.06 -24.88
CA LEU A 322 -8.12 0.04 -26.12
C LEU A 322 -8.88 0.61 -27.34
N SER A 323 -10.06 1.19 -27.13
CA SER A 323 -10.90 1.79 -28.19
C SER A 323 -10.53 3.24 -28.45
#